data_AF-A0A848Y982-F1
#
_entry.id   AF-A0A848Y982-F1
#
_cell.length_a   1.000
_cell.length_b   1.000
_cell.length_c   1.000
_cell.angle_alpha   90.00
_cell.angle_beta   90.00
_cell.angle_gamma   90.00
#
_symmetry.space_group_name_H-M   'P 1'
#
loop_
_entity.id
_entity.type
_entity.pdbx_description
1 polymer ?
#
loop_
_entity_poly.entity_id
_entity_poly.type
_entity_poly.pdbx_seq_one_letter_code
_entity_poly.pdbx_strand_id
1 'polypeptide(L)'
;MSHIKAPFPGLRATAEAKSEDAKLGNLPEWDLGDLYPAPDSPEYAADLKQVEADAEQFAKDYQGKLESLAREDGAKLASAIAAFEAIQDTMGRIGAYAMLRYTGNNADPERAKFFGDAQEALTRISMSLLFFSLELNRVDDGVLDAALKSDALAHYEPWLMDLRKERPYQLDDKIEELFHEKSMTGGNAWVRLFDETMAALRFEVDGEELTLEPALNLMVSP
;
A
#
# COMPACT_ATOMS: atom_id res chain seq x y z
N MET A 1 -7.51 6.37 64.43
CA MET A 1 -6.92 5.26 63.64
C MET A 1 -8.09 4.37 63.22
N SER A 2 -8.43 4.09 61.97
CA SER A 2 -7.78 4.26 60.67
C SER A 2 -8.87 4.33 59.60
N HIS A 3 -8.65 5.12 58.55
CA HIS A 3 -9.41 5.11 57.30
C HIS A 3 -9.11 3.82 56.50
N ILE A 4 -10.07 3.36 55.69
CA ILE A 4 -9.91 2.88 54.30
C ILE A 4 -11.32 2.80 53.68
N LYS A 5 -11.51 3.53 52.57
CA LYS A 5 -12.71 3.49 51.71
C LYS A 5 -12.27 2.82 50.40
N ALA A 6 -12.86 1.67 50.07
CA ALA A 6 -12.71 1.08 48.74
C ALA A 6 -13.79 1.62 47.79
N PRO A 7 -13.49 1.71 46.47
CA PRO A 7 -14.17 2.61 45.57
C PRO A 7 -15.12 1.88 44.59
N PHE A 8 -16.16 2.59 44.17
CA PHE A 8 -17.10 2.29 43.08
C PHE A 8 -18.17 1.21 43.30
N PRO A 9 -19.44 1.65 43.26
CA PRO A 9 -20.41 0.98 42.41
C PRO A 9 -21.13 1.98 41.50
N GLY A 10 -21.13 1.69 40.20
CA GLY A 10 -22.06 2.29 39.23
C GLY A 10 -21.45 3.26 38.24
N LEU A 11 -20.77 2.75 37.21
CA LEU A 11 -20.63 3.43 35.93
C LEU A 11 -21.57 2.74 34.93
N ARG A 12 -22.83 3.18 34.91
CA ARG A 12 -23.56 3.28 33.64
C ARG A 12 -23.41 4.73 33.20
N ALA A 13 -22.41 4.99 32.38
CA ALA A 13 -22.36 6.18 31.57
C ALA A 13 -22.67 5.74 30.14
N THR A 14 -23.93 5.91 29.75
CA THR A 14 -24.29 6.11 28.35
C THR A 14 -23.50 7.33 27.89
N ALA A 15 -22.38 7.10 27.21
CA ALA A 15 -21.67 8.15 26.51
C ALA A 15 -22.12 8.11 25.04
N GLU A 16 -23.36 8.55 24.80
CA GLU A 16 -23.57 9.41 23.64
C GLU A 16 -22.67 10.62 23.89
N ALA A 17 -21.46 10.61 23.35
CA ALA A 17 -20.64 11.81 23.26
C ALA A 17 -21.27 12.73 22.20
N LYS A 18 -22.45 13.29 22.52
CA LYS A 18 -22.81 14.60 22.00
C LYS A 18 -21.86 15.57 22.66
N SER A 19 -20.80 15.92 21.95
CA SER A 19 -19.95 17.04 22.32
C SER A 19 -20.82 18.30 22.35
N GLU A 20 -21.25 18.71 23.54
CA GLU A 20 -21.49 20.13 23.80
C GLU A 20 -20.13 20.84 23.79
N ASP A 21 -19.51 20.91 22.61
CA ASP A 21 -18.32 21.71 22.38
C ASP A 21 -18.57 22.70 21.25
N ALA A 22 -19.64 23.47 21.41
CA ALA A 22 -19.87 24.69 20.64
C ALA A 22 -18.84 25.80 20.93
N LYS A 23 -17.69 25.49 21.56
CA LYS A 23 -16.68 26.46 22.02
C LYS A 23 -15.34 26.41 21.29
N LEU A 24 -15.05 25.38 20.50
CA LEU A 24 -13.76 25.27 19.79
C LEU A 24 -13.79 25.80 18.34
N GLY A 25 -14.99 26.06 17.78
CA GLY A 25 -15.12 26.51 16.39
C GLY A 25 -14.67 25.44 15.38
N ASN A 26 -14.30 25.85 14.16
CA ASN A 26 -13.65 24.95 13.21
C ASN A 26 -12.22 24.68 13.69
N LEU A 27 -11.94 23.43 14.07
CA LEU A 27 -10.58 23.00 14.35
C LEU A 27 -9.74 23.07 13.05
N PRO A 28 -8.44 23.40 13.15
CA PRO A 28 -7.58 23.41 11.98
C PRO A 28 -7.42 21.98 11.44
N GLU A 29 -7.65 21.83 10.13
CA GLU A 29 -7.36 20.59 9.40
C GLU A 29 -6.04 20.71 8.64
N TRP A 30 -5.44 19.57 8.31
CA TRP A 30 -4.29 19.55 7.41
C TRP A 30 -4.72 19.94 6.00
N ASP A 31 -3.99 20.87 5.40
CA ASP A 31 -4.11 21.15 3.98
C ASP A 31 -3.37 20.05 3.20
N LEU A 32 -4.13 19.30 2.40
CA LEU A 32 -3.61 18.23 1.55
C LEU A 32 -3.52 18.65 0.08
N GLY A 33 -3.81 19.91 -0.23
CA GLY A 33 -3.80 20.46 -1.59
C GLY A 33 -2.44 20.40 -2.29
N ASP A 34 -1.35 20.36 -1.52
CA ASP A 34 0.01 20.14 -2.02
C ASP A 34 0.21 18.73 -2.62
N LEU A 35 -0.62 17.76 -2.22
CA LEU A 35 -0.63 16.41 -2.79
C LEU A 35 -1.70 16.29 -3.88
N TYR A 36 -2.96 16.53 -3.52
CA TYR A 36 -4.10 16.53 -4.42
C TYR A 36 -5.17 17.52 -3.97
N PRO A 37 -5.83 18.24 -4.90
CA PRO A 37 -6.87 19.21 -4.53
C PRO A 37 -8.09 18.58 -3.83
N ALA A 38 -8.46 17.36 -4.24
CA ALA A 38 -9.63 16.64 -3.75
C ALA A 38 -9.52 15.13 -4.08
N PRO A 39 -10.23 14.24 -3.35
CA PRO A 39 -10.21 12.80 -3.64
C PRO A 39 -10.84 12.42 -5.00
N ASP A 40 -11.73 13.26 -5.52
CA ASP A 40 -12.36 13.14 -6.84
C ASP A 40 -11.70 14.06 -7.89
N SER A 41 -10.53 14.64 -7.57
CA SER A 41 -9.83 15.54 -8.47
C SER A 41 -9.36 14.81 -9.74
N PRO A 42 -9.39 15.48 -10.91
CA PRO A 42 -8.88 14.90 -12.14
C PRO A 42 -7.38 14.55 -12.04
N GLU A 43 -6.61 15.27 -11.23
CA GLU A 43 -5.20 15.01 -10.96
C GLU A 43 -4.99 13.66 -10.26
N TYR A 44 -5.75 13.37 -9.20
CA TYR A 44 -5.69 12.08 -8.50
C TYR A 44 -6.07 10.92 -9.43
N ALA A 45 -7.17 11.08 -10.17
CA ALA A 45 -7.63 10.07 -11.12
C ALA A 45 -6.63 9.84 -12.26
N ALA A 46 -5.98 10.90 -12.74
CA ALA A 46 -4.96 10.81 -13.78
C ALA A 46 -3.71 10.07 -13.28
N ASP A 47 -3.19 10.42 -12.11
CA ASP A 47 -2.02 9.78 -11.53
C ASP A 47 -2.26 8.30 -11.24
N LEU A 48 -3.41 7.95 -10.66
CA LEU A 48 -3.75 6.55 -10.37
C LEU A 48 -3.81 5.71 -11.66
N LYS A 49 -4.39 6.27 -12.73
CA LYS A 49 -4.43 5.60 -14.04
C LYS A 49 -3.05 5.52 -14.69
N GLN A 50 -2.27 6.59 -14.58
CA GLN A 50 -0.94 6.68 -15.19
C GLN A 50 0.02 5.69 -14.54
N VAL A 51 0.06 5.64 -13.21
CA VAL A 51 0.98 4.76 -12.47
C VAL A 51 0.64 3.28 -12.67
N GLU A 52 -0.63 2.94 -12.89
CA GLU A 52 -1.04 1.60 -13.32
C GLU A 52 -0.48 1.25 -14.72
N ALA A 53 -0.65 2.15 -15.69
CA ALA A 53 -0.13 1.93 -17.04
C ALA A 53 1.40 1.88 -17.07
N ASP A 54 2.07 2.73 -16.28
CA ASP A 54 3.53 2.77 -16.18
C ASP A 54 4.07 1.49 -15.56
N ALA A 55 3.44 0.95 -14.52
CA ALA A 55 3.86 -0.32 -13.94
C ALA A 55 3.71 -1.50 -14.91
N GLU A 56 2.63 -1.55 -15.68
CA GLU A 56 2.46 -2.57 -16.73
C GLU A 56 3.51 -2.44 -17.84
N GLN A 57 3.80 -1.22 -18.26
CA GLN A 57 4.79 -0.95 -19.30
C GLN A 57 6.21 -1.25 -18.78
N PHE A 58 6.50 -0.88 -17.54
CA PHE A 58 7.75 -1.17 -16.85
C PHE A 58 8.04 -2.67 -16.80
N ALA A 59 7.03 -3.49 -16.44
CA ALA A 59 7.17 -4.94 -16.47
C ALA A 59 7.50 -5.46 -17.88
N LYS A 60 6.80 -4.99 -18.92
CA LYS A 60 7.09 -5.37 -20.32
C LYS A 60 8.51 -4.99 -20.75
N ASP A 61 8.98 -3.83 -20.31
CA ASP A 61 10.26 -3.28 -20.74
C ASP A 61 11.45 -3.96 -20.05
N TYR A 62 11.32 -4.30 -18.76
CA TYR A 62 12.46 -4.70 -17.92
C TYR A 62 12.44 -6.12 -17.37
N GLN A 63 11.28 -6.78 -17.29
CA GLN A 63 11.19 -8.13 -16.73
C GLN A 63 12.00 -9.14 -17.54
N GLY A 64 12.80 -9.94 -16.84
CA GLY A 64 13.73 -10.93 -17.39
C GLY A 64 14.95 -10.35 -18.09
N LYS A 65 15.20 -9.03 -18.01
CA LYS A 65 16.23 -8.33 -18.82
C LYS A 65 17.30 -7.65 -17.98
N LEU A 66 17.15 -7.54 -16.66
CA LEU A 66 18.02 -6.70 -15.83
C LEU A 66 19.49 -7.10 -15.87
N GLU A 67 19.80 -8.40 -15.87
CA GLU A 67 21.19 -8.85 -15.99
C GLU A 67 21.79 -8.51 -17.36
N SER A 68 21.01 -8.63 -18.45
CA SER A 68 21.47 -8.24 -19.79
C SER A 68 21.77 -6.74 -19.84
N LEU A 69 20.87 -5.92 -19.29
CA LEU A 69 21.07 -4.47 -19.22
C LEU A 69 22.33 -4.11 -18.42
N ALA A 70 22.55 -4.77 -17.28
CA ALA A 70 23.74 -4.58 -16.46
C ALA A 70 25.03 -4.96 -17.19
N ARG A 71 25.02 -6.06 -17.97
CA ARG A 71 26.18 -6.51 -18.77
C ARG A 71 26.48 -5.58 -19.95
N GLU A 72 25.45 -5.01 -20.55
CA GLU A 72 25.60 -4.11 -21.70
C GLU A 72 26.15 -2.75 -21.29
N ASP A 73 25.49 -2.10 -20.32
CA ASP A 73 25.85 -0.76 -19.87
C ASP A 73 25.14 -0.42 -18.54
N GLY A 74 25.91 -0.10 -17.50
CA GLY A 74 25.37 0.32 -16.21
C GLY A 74 24.42 1.52 -16.30
N ALA A 75 24.58 2.42 -17.27
CA ALA A 75 23.65 3.53 -17.48
C ALA A 75 22.23 3.07 -17.89
N LYS A 76 22.12 1.94 -18.59
CA LYS A 76 20.81 1.34 -18.91
C LYS A 76 20.12 0.78 -17.66
N LEU A 77 20.88 0.12 -16.79
CA LEU A 77 20.33 -0.34 -15.50
C LEU A 77 19.93 0.85 -14.62
N ALA A 78 20.72 1.93 -14.61
CA ALA A 78 20.37 3.16 -13.91
C ALA A 78 19.07 3.78 -14.44
N SER A 79 18.85 3.74 -15.75
CA SER A 79 17.60 4.22 -16.37
C SER A 79 16.39 3.38 -15.95
N ALA A 80 16.56 2.06 -15.80
CA ALA A 80 15.53 1.19 -15.25
C ALA A 80 15.20 1.53 -13.78
N ILE A 81 16.22 1.77 -12.96
CA ILE A 81 16.04 2.17 -11.56
C ILE A 81 15.32 3.53 -11.46
N ALA A 82 15.70 4.51 -12.28
CA ALA A 82 15.03 5.81 -12.32
C ALA A 82 13.55 5.72 -12.73
N ALA A 83 13.22 4.84 -13.68
CA ALA A 83 11.83 4.60 -14.06
C ALA A 83 11.03 3.94 -12.91
N PHE A 84 11.64 2.97 -12.20
CA PHE A 84 11.06 2.37 -11.02
C PHE A 84 10.83 3.40 -9.90
N GLU A 85 11.81 4.26 -9.64
CA GLU A 85 11.74 5.35 -8.66
C GLU A 85 10.58 6.31 -8.96
N ALA A 86 10.40 6.74 -10.21
CA ALA A 86 9.29 7.63 -10.60
C ALA A 86 7.91 7.00 -10.35
N ILE A 87 7.79 5.68 -10.56
CA ILE A 87 6.56 4.93 -10.26
C ILE A 87 6.34 4.91 -8.73
N GLN A 88 7.38 4.58 -7.95
CA GLN A 88 7.30 4.55 -6.49
C GLN A 88 6.97 5.91 -5.88
N ASP A 89 7.50 7.00 -6.42
CA ASP A 89 7.20 8.36 -5.97
C ASP A 89 5.71 8.70 -6.16
N THR A 90 5.15 8.36 -7.32
CA THR A 90 3.72 8.58 -7.61
C THR A 90 2.84 7.72 -6.71
N MET A 91 3.19 6.43 -6.53
CA MET A 91 2.52 5.53 -5.59
C MET A 91 2.58 6.06 -4.15
N GLY A 92 3.74 6.58 -3.73
CA GLY A 92 3.96 7.17 -2.42
C GLY A 92 3.09 8.40 -2.19
N ARG A 93 2.99 9.29 -3.17
CA ARG A 93 2.10 10.46 -3.13
C ARG A 93 0.62 10.07 -2.97
N ILE A 94 0.15 9.10 -3.76
CA ILE A 94 -1.23 8.57 -3.68
C ILE A 94 -1.48 7.96 -2.29
N GLY A 95 -0.59 7.09 -1.84
CA GLY A 95 -0.72 6.40 -0.55
C GLY A 95 -0.68 7.37 0.63
N ALA A 96 0.23 8.35 0.60
CA ALA A 96 0.31 9.40 1.61
C ALA A 96 -0.98 10.22 1.65
N TYR A 97 -1.50 10.70 0.51
CA TYR A 97 -2.74 11.45 0.47
C TYR A 97 -3.92 10.67 1.05
N ALA A 98 -4.08 9.40 0.64
CA ALA A 98 -5.15 8.54 1.13
C ALA A 98 -5.06 8.30 2.64
N MET A 99 -3.86 8.00 3.15
CA MET A 99 -3.64 7.77 4.57
C MET A 99 -3.87 9.04 5.40
N LEU A 100 -3.29 10.18 5.00
CA LEU A 100 -3.43 11.44 5.72
C LEU A 100 -4.91 11.87 5.78
N ARG A 101 -5.63 11.75 4.66
CA ARG A 101 -7.06 12.04 4.60
C ARG A 101 -7.87 11.15 5.56
N TYR A 102 -7.61 9.84 5.56
CA TYR A 102 -8.25 8.90 6.48
C TYR A 102 -7.95 9.22 7.94
N THR A 103 -6.70 9.51 8.28
CA THR A 103 -6.31 9.82 9.67
C THR A 103 -6.92 11.11 10.22
N GLY A 104 -7.33 12.05 9.34
CA GLY A 104 -8.04 13.26 9.76
C GLY A 104 -9.42 13.01 10.37
N ASN A 105 -10.10 11.94 9.95
CA ASN A 105 -11.33 11.45 10.59
C ASN A 105 -11.58 9.99 10.20
N ASN A 106 -11.16 9.05 11.04
CA ASN A 106 -11.23 7.62 10.75
C ASN A 106 -12.64 7.01 10.93
N ALA A 107 -13.57 7.74 11.55
CA ALA A 107 -14.97 7.33 11.71
C ALA A 107 -15.84 7.71 10.52
N ASP A 108 -15.31 8.52 9.59
CA ASP A 108 -16.03 8.92 8.37
C ASP A 108 -15.92 7.80 7.30
N PRO A 109 -17.06 7.20 6.91
CA PRO A 109 -17.09 6.05 6.01
C PRO A 109 -16.61 6.38 4.59
N GLU A 110 -16.75 7.63 4.13
CA GLU A 110 -16.26 8.02 2.80
C GLU A 110 -14.73 8.07 2.78
N ARG A 111 -14.09 8.51 3.88
CA ARG A 111 -12.62 8.48 3.98
C ARG A 111 -12.09 7.07 4.12
N ALA A 112 -12.77 6.22 4.90
CA ALA A 112 -12.41 4.82 5.05
C ALA A 112 -12.48 4.08 3.71
N LYS A 113 -13.58 4.27 2.96
CA LYS A 113 -13.72 3.70 1.61
C LYS A 113 -12.63 4.18 0.66
N PHE A 114 -12.40 5.49 0.58
CA PHE A 114 -11.37 6.05 -0.30
C PHE A 114 -9.98 5.48 0.00
N PHE A 115 -9.63 5.35 1.28
CA PHE A 115 -8.37 4.74 1.69
C PHE A 115 -8.28 3.26 1.31
N GLY A 116 -9.36 2.48 1.51
CA GLY A 116 -9.43 1.10 1.08
C GLY A 116 -9.21 0.93 -0.42
N ASP A 117 -9.94 1.71 -1.24
CA ASP A 117 -9.83 1.69 -2.70
C ASP A 117 -8.40 2.03 -3.17
N ALA A 118 -7.76 3.05 -2.54
CA ALA A 118 -6.39 3.43 -2.85
C ALA A 118 -5.38 2.33 -2.48
N GLN A 119 -5.54 1.71 -1.30
CA GLN A 119 -4.68 0.61 -0.85
C GLN A 119 -4.81 -0.62 -1.76
N GLU A 120 -6.01 -0.98 -2.18
CA GLU A 120 -6.25 -2.08 -3.12
C GLU A 120 -5.52 -1.82 -4.45
N ALA A 121 -5.68 -0.61 -5.00
CA ALA A 121 -5.02 -0.23 -6.25
C ALA A 121 -3.48 -0.26 -6.12
N LEU A 122 -2.92 0.34 -5.06
CA LEU A 122 -1.47 0.34 -4.82
C LEU A 122 -0.91 -1.07 -4.59
N THR A 123 -1.66 -1.93 -3.90
CA THR A 123 -1.28 -3.34 -3.70
C THR A 123 -1.20 -4.06 -5.03
N ARG A 124 -2.23 -3.94 -5.88
CA ARG A 124 -2.25 -4.53 -7.21
C ARG A 124 -1.09 -4.05 -8.08
N ILE A 125 -0.77 -2.76 -8.05
CA ILE A 125 0.33 -2.17 -8.82
C ILE A 125 1.69 -2.67 -8.30
N SER A 126 1.88 -2.74 -6.98
CA SER A 126 3.14 -3.22 -6.39
C SER A 126 3.45 -4.67 -6.75
N MET A 127 2.43 -5.53 -6.89
CA MET A 127 2.61 -6.92 -7.35
C MET A 127 3.24 -6.99 -8.75
N SER A 128 2.87 -6.10 -9.66
CA SER A 128 3.43 -6.02 -11.01
C SER A 128 4.88 -5.54 -11.04
N LEU A 129 5.35 -4.89 -9.98
CA LEU A 129 6.70 -4.34 -9.86
C LEU A 129 7.65 -5.23 -9.05
N LEU A 130 7.12 -6.22 -8.31
CA LEU A 130 7.86 -7.06 -7.38
C LEU A 130 9.07 -7.74 -8.04
N PHE A 131 8.92 -8.18 -9.30
CA PHE A 131 9.97 -8.82 -10.08
C PHE A 131 11.27 -8.02 -10.09
N PHE A 132 11.20 -6.68 -10.07
CA PHE A 132 12.35 -5.82 -10.26
C PHE A 132 13.39 -6.00 -9.14
N SER A 133 12.92 -5.96 -7.90
CA SER A 133 13.75 -6.17 -6.71
C SER A 133 14.28 -7.61 -6.62
N LEU A 134 13.49 -8.59 -7.04
CA LEU A 134 13.89 -10.01 -7.07
C LEU A 134 14.97 -10.25 -8.12
N GLU A 135 14.76 -9.78 -9.35
CA GLU A 135 15.71 -9.92 -10.45
C GLU A 135 17.03 -9.19 -10.15
N LEU A 136 16.99 -7.99 -9.59
CA LEU A 136 18.20 -7.28 -9.14
C LEU A 136 19.01 -8.08 -8.12
N ASN A 137 18.34 -8.78 -7.20
CA ASN A 137 19.01 -9.65 -6.24
C ASN A 137 19.55 -10.96 -6.84
N ARG A 138 19.11 -11.33 -8.05
CA ARG A 138 19.66 -12.45 -8.80
C ARG A 138 20.85 -12.08 -9.68
N VAL A 139 21.01 -10.81 -10.06
CA VAL A 139 22.16 -10.35 -10.85
C VAL A 139 23.45 -10.82 -10.19
N ASP A 140 24.33 -11.42 -10.99
CA ASP A 140 25.65 -11.88 -10.54
C ASP A 140 26.46 -10.71 -9.95
N ASP A 141 27.17 -10.97 -8.84
CA ASP A 141 27.93 -9.94 -8.14
C ASP A 141 28.99 -9.31 -9.06
N GLY A 142 29.68 -10.10 -9.88
CA GLY A 142 30.69 -9.60 -10.81
C GLY A 142 30.11 -8.77 -11.95
N VAL A 143 28.88 -9.05 -12.38
CA VAL A 143 28.14 -8.24 -13.35
C VAL A 143 27.77 -6.89 -12.74
N LEU A 144 27.20 -6.91 -11.53
CA LEU A 144 26.76 -5.69 -10.86
C LEU A 144 27.96 -4.79 -10.53
N ASP A 145 29.06 -5.36 -10.01
CA ASP A 145 30.31 -4.65 -9.74
C ASP A 145 30.90 -4.00 -11.00
N ALA A 146 30.78 -4.67 -12.15
CA ALA A 146 31.21 -4.10 -13.42
C ALA A 146 30.30 -2.95 -13.87
N ALA A 147 28.98 -3.11 -13.74
CA ALA A 147 27.99 -2.09 -14.09
C ALA A 147 28.12 -0.83 -13.22
N LEU A 148 28.44 -0.99 -11.92
CA LEU A 148 28.62 0.08 -10.95
C LEU A 148 29.79 1.02 -11.26
N LYS A 149 30.66 0.67 -12.22
CA LYS A 149 31.69 1.58 -12.75
C LYS A 149 31.11 2.74 -13.56
N SER A 150 29.84 2.65 -13.95
CA SER A 150 29.11 3.76 -14.57
C SER A 150 28.68 4.76 -13.50
N ASP A 151 29.05 6.04 -13.67
CA ASP A 151 28.65 7.12 -12.74
C ASP A 151 27.13 7.20 -12.55
N ALA A 152 26.36 6.89 -13.60
CA ALA A 152 24.90 6.89 -13.54
C ALA A 152 24.35 5.81 -12.60
N LEU A 153 24.97 4.63 -12.57
CA LEU A 153 24.54 3.54 -11.67
C LEU A 153 25.14 3.69 -10.27
N ALA A 154 26.37 4.22 -10.17
CA ALA A 154 27.04 4.46 -8.90
C ALA A 154 26.22 5.37 -7.97
N HIS A 155 25.41 6.29 -8.52
CA HIS A 155 24.45 7.08 -7.75
C HIS A 155 23.50 6.21 -6.89
N TYR A 156 23.09 5.05 -7.43
CA TYR A 156 22.17 4.11 -6.81
C TYR A 156 22.86 3.01 -5.99
N GLU A 157 24.19 3.02 -5.88
CA GLU A 157 24.96 2.00 -5.15
C GLU A 157 24.46 1.78 -3.71
N PRO A 158 24.18 2.81 -2.88
CA PRO A 158 23.73 2.58 -1.51
C PRO A 158 22.41 1.81 -1.43
N TRP A 159 21.47 2.10 -2.33
CA TRP A 159 20.19 1.42 -2.42
C TRP A 159 20.35 -0.02 -2.91
N LEU A 160 21.19 -0.24 -3.94
CA LEU A 160 21.51 -1.57 -4.43
C LEU A 160 22.14 -2.42 -3.33
N MET A 161 23.11 -1.90 -2.59
CA MET A 161 23.76 -2.63 -1.50
C MET A 161 22.79 -2.99 -0.37
N ASP A 162 21.82 -2.13 -0.07
CA ASP A 162 20.78 -2.46 0.90
C ASP A 162 19.86 -3.58 0.39
N LEU A 163 19.43 -3.48 -0.87
CA LEU A 163 18.66 -4.53 -1.54
C LEU A 163 19.40 -5.88 -1.53
N ARG A 164 20.72 -5.89 -1.78
CA ARG A 164 21.56 -7.11 -1.77
C ARG A 164 21.64 -7.79 -0.40
N LYS A 165 21.42 -7.08 0.72
CA LYS A 165 21.39 -7.70 2.05
C LYS A 165 20.21 -8.66 2.23
N GLU A 166 19.14 -8.46 1.47
CA GLU A 166 17.94 -9.31 1.52
C GLU A 166 18.09 -10.60 0.70
N ARG A 167 19.07 -10.68 -0.21
CA ARG A 167 19.31 -11.84 -1.09
C ARG A 167 19.38 -13.19 -0.35
N PRO A 168 20.06 -13.34 0.81
CA PRO A 168 20.11 -14.62 1.53
C PRO A 168 18.76 -15.10 2.07
N TYR A 169 17.76 -14.22 2.14
CA TYR A 169 16.41 -14.49 2.61
C TYR A 169 15.40 -14.64 1.47
N GLN A 170 15.82 -14.47 0.21
CA GLN A 170 14.99 -14.69 -0.97
C GLN A 170 14.91 -16.17 -1.34
N LEU A 171 13.74 -16.60 -1.82
CA LEU A 171 13.45 -17.99 -2.20
C LEU A 171 14.01 -18.30 -3.61
N ASP A 172 14.48 -19.54 -3.80
CA ASP A 172 15.16 -20.05 -5.00
C ASP A 172 14.22 -20.16 -6.24
N ASP A 173 14.79 -20.16 -7.46
CA ASP A 173 14.12 -20.05 -8.76
C ASP A 173 13.05 -21.11 -9.02
N LYS A 174 13.20 -22.32 -8.44
CA LYS A 174 12.19 -23.40 -8.51
C LYS A 174 10.87 -23.05 -7.83
N ILE A 175 10.90 -22.12 -6.89
CA ILE A 175 9.71 -21.64 -6.20
C ILE A 175 9.03 -20.52 -7.00
N GLU A 176 9.75 -19.81 -7.87
CA GLU A 176 9.19 -18.76 -8.72
C GLU A 176 8.39 -19.29 -9.92
N GLU A 177 8.87 -20.35 -10.58
CA GLU A 177 8.09 -21.09 -11.59
C GLU A 177 6.80 -21.68 -10.97
N LEU A 178 6.92 -22.22 -9.76
CA LEU A 178 5.79 -22.72 -8.97
C LEU A 178 4.84 -21.61 -8.50
N PHE A 179 5.33 -20.43 -8.14
CA PHE A 179 4.52 -19.28 -7.73
C PHE A 179 3.83 -18.62 -8.91
N HIS A 180 4.43 -18.56 -10.10
CA HIS A 180 3.74 -18.09 -11.30
C HIS A 180 2.57 -19.01 -11.66
N GLU A 181 2.77 -20.34 -11.68
CA GLU A 181 1.67 -21.30 -11.90
C GLU A 181 0.62 -21.27 -10.78
N LYS A 182 1.03 -21.15 -9.50
CA LYS A 182 0.09 -21.05 -8.37
C LYS A 182 -0.53 -19.67 -8.21
N SER A 183 0.02 -18.59 -8.72
CA SER A 183 -0.53 -17.24 -8.49
C SER A 183 -1.95 -17.09 -9.05
N MET A 184 -2.26 -17.84 -10.12
CA MET A 184 -3.59 -17.89 -10.73
C MET A 184 -4.60 -18.76 -9.98
N THR A 185 -4.16 -19.70 -9.14
CA THR A 185 -5.03 -20.70 -8.46
C THR A 185 -4.76 -20.86 -6.95
N GLY A 186 -3.88 -20.05 -6.39
CA GLY A 186 -3.33 -20.14 -5.04
C GLY A 186 -3.62 -18.88 -4.24
N GLY A 187 -2.60 -18.26 -3.63
CA GLY A 187 -2.77 -17.15 -2.68
C GLY A 187 -3.68 -16.03 -3.18
N ASN A 188 -3.48 -15.54 -4.41
CA ASN A 188 -4.31 -14.45 -4.96
C ASN A 188 -5.74 -14.89 -5.26
N ALA A 189 -5.95 -16.15 -5.67
CA ALA A 189 -7.29 -16.69 -5.85
C ALA A 189 -8.01 -16.87 -4.50
N TRP A 190 -7.28 -17.20 -3.45
CA TRP A 190 -7.82 -17.30 -2.09
C TRP A 190 -8.10 -15.92 -1.47
N VAL A 191 -7.22 -14.94 -1.68
CA VAL A 191 -7.46 -13.55 -1.31
C VAL A 191 -8.70 -13.01 -2.04
N ARG A 192 -8.77 -13.16 -3.36
CA ARG A 192 -9.96 -12.78 -4.14
C ARG A 192 -11.22 -13.49 -3.64
N LEU A 193 -11.16 -14.81 -3.39
CA LEU A 193 -12.31 -15.56 -2.88
C LEU A 193 -12.71 -15.12 -1.47
N PHE A 194 -11.75 -14.83 -0.60
CA PHE A 194 -12.01 -14.27 0.73
C PHE A 194 -12.69 -12.91 0.60
N ASP A 195 -12.15 -12.01 -0.23
CA ASP A 195 -12.72 -10.68 -0.46
C ASP A 195 -14.14 -10.76 -1.04
N GLU A 196 -14.36 -11.60 -2.05
CA GLU A 196 -15.68 -11.86 -2.63
C GLU A 196 -16.65 -12.45 -1.60
N THR A 197 -16.19 -13.38 -0.76
CA THR A 197 -17.02 -13.99 0.29
C THR A 197 -17.39 -12.95 1.34
N MET A 198 -16.42 -12.21 1.85
CA MET A 198 -16.64 -11.19 2.88
C MET A 198 -17.54 -10.05 2.37
N ALA A 199 -17.38 -9.63 1.12
CA ALA A 199 -18.24 -8.63 0.48
C ALA A 199 -19.67 -9.15 0.22
N ALA A 200 -19.83 -10.45 -0.03
CA ALA A 200 -21.13 -11.08 -0.25
C ALA A 200 -21.89 -11.38 1.06
N LEU A 201 -21.24 -11.32 2.23
CA LEU A 201 -21.92 -11.57 3.50
C LEU A 201 -23.06 -10.56 3.73
N ARG A 202 -24.19 -11.09 4.16
CA ARG A 202 -25.40 -10.36 4.51
C ARG A 202 -25.89 -10.83 5.86
N PHE A 203 -26.25 -9.90 6.72
CA PHE A 203 -26.67 -10.14 8.10
C PHE A 203 -27.99 -9.44 8.35
N GLU A 204 -28.96 -10.13 8.93
CA GLU A 204 -30.21 -9.52 9.35
C GLU A 204 -30.05 -9.01 10.78
N VAL A 205 -30.15 -7.70 10.97
CA VAL A 205 -30.08 -7.03 12.28
C VAL A 205 -31.25 -6.08 12.42
N ASP A 206 -32.06 -6.25 13.46
CA ASP A 206 -33.29 -5.48 13.71
C ASP A 206 -34.27 -5.41 12.52
N GLY A 207 -34.28 -6.45 11.69
CA GLY A 207 -35.15 -6.57 10.51
C GLY A 207 -34.62 -5.87 9.25
N GLU A 208 -33.40 -5.32 9.28
CA GLU A 208 -32.69 -4.79 8.11
C GLU A 208 -31.55 -5.71 7.69
N GLU A 209 -31.38 -5.88 6.38
CA GLU A 209 -30.31 -6.68 5.80
C GLU A 209 -29.06 -5.80 5.57
N LEU A 210 -27.98 -6.09 6.28
CA LEU A 210 -26.76 -5.28 6.31
C LEU A 210 -25.55 -6.06 5.79
N THR A 211 -24.58 -5.34 5.25
CA THR A 211 -23.24 -5.88 4.94
C THR A 211 -22.40 -5.98 6.22
N LEU A 212 -21.25 -6.65 6.14
CA LEU A 212 -20.43 -6.96 7.31
C LEU A 212 -20.01 -5.72 8.13
N GLU A 213 -19.54 -4.65 7.48
CA GLU A 213 -19.04 -3.45 8.18
C GLU A 213 -20.13 -2.74 9.03
N PRO A 214 -21.32 -2.40 8.50
CA PRO A 214 -22.42 -1.87 9.30
C PRO A 214 -22.84 -2.79 10.45
N ALA A 215 -22.89 -4.10 10.22
CA ALA A 215 -23.27 -5.07 11.25
C ALA A 215 -22.25 -5.12 12.39
N LEU A 216 -20.94 -5.08 12.09
CA LEU A 216 -19.88 -5.04 13.11
C LEU A 216 -19.92 -3.75 13.92
N ASN A 217 -20.21 -2.60 13.28
CA ASN A 217 -20.34 -1.32 13.97
C ASN A 217 -21.47 -1.34 15.03
N LEU A 218 -22.57 -2.04 14.77
CA LEU A 218 -23.67 -2.18 15.74
C LEU A 218 -23.26 -2.97 16.99
N MET A 219 -22.33 -3.92 16.89
CA MET A 219 -21.88 -4.72 18.04
C MET A 219 -20.97 -3.96 19.02
N VAL A 220 -20.33 -2.90 18.55
CA VAL A 220 -19.42 -2.06 19.35
C VAL A 220 -20.01 -0.69 19.67
N SER A 221 -21.20 -0.40 19.14
CA SER A 221 -21.99 0.77 19.52
C SER A 221 -22.63 0.55 20.89
N PRO A 222 -22.55 1.51 21.83
CA PRO A 222 -23.01 1.35 23.22
C PRO A 222 -24.53 1.27 23.38
#